data_AF-A0A4Y1QZJ3-F1
#
_entry.id   AF-A0A4Y1QZJ3-F1
#
_cell.length_a   1.000
_cell.length_b   1.000
_cell.length_c   1.000
_cell.angle_alpha   90.00
_cell.angle_beta   90.00
_cell.angle_gamma   90.00
#
_symmetry.space_group_name_H-M   'P 1'
#
loop_
_entity.id
_entity.type
_entity.pdbx_description
1 polymer ?
#
loop_
_entity_poly.entity_id
_entity_poly.type
_entity_poly.pdbx_seq_one_letter_code
_entity_poly.pdbx_strand_id
1 'polypeptide(L)'
;MESPRGCVESLLVSPISKASACQRAGRAGRTRPGKCFRLYTEKSFHNHLEAQTCPEILRSNLANTVLTLKKLGIDDLVHFDLMDPPAPETLMRALEVLYSLGALDDEGNLTKLGEIMSEFPLDPQMSKMLIMSPGFHCSNEILSICSMLSVPNCFLRPREARKTADEAKAKFGHMDGDHITLLNVYHAYKNNEDPVWCYQNFVNEKALKAADNVRQQLARIMARFNLKLCSTDFKSGDYYINIRKALLAGYFMQVAHLESNTGHYSTVKDNQVVHLHPSSCLDHKPEWIVYHEYVLTSRNFIRTVTNICGDWLAEIMIALEKSGKKLGYGGLNLKDRKQTT
;
A
#
# COMPACT_ATOMS: atom_id res chain seq x y z
N MET A 1 -6.61 8.23 -7.94
CA MET A 1 -6.42 8.88 -9.26
C MET A 1 -4.94 8.84 -9.51
N GLU A 2 -4.51 8.04 -10.47
CA GLU A 2 -3.09 7.98 -10.84
C GLU A 2 -2.67 9.35 -11.43
N SER A 3 -1.51 9.85 -11.02
CA SER A 3 -0.93 11.06 -11.62
C SER A 3 -0.39 10.69 -13.01
N PRO A 4 -0.64 11.46 -14.08
CA PRO A 4 -0.08 11.17 -15.41
C PRO A 4 1.46 11.15 -15.46
N ARG A 5 2.14 11.66 -14.42
CA ARG A 5 3.61 11.69 -14.33
C ARG A 5 4.17 10.98 -13.10
N GLY A 6 3.32 10.56 -12.17
CA GLY A 6 3.74 9.82 -10.99
C GLY A 6 3.21 8.41 -11.07
N CYS A 7 4.11 7.41 -11.05
CA CYS A 7 3.78 5.99 -11.05
C CYS A 7 3.12 5.53 -9.74
N VAL A 8 2.26 6.37 -9.15
CA VAL A 8 1.79 6.22 -7.79
C VAL A 8 0.32 6.60 -7.67
N GLU A 9 -0.43 5.71 -7.05
CA GLU A 9 -1.85 5.88 -6.78
C GLU A 9 -2.05 6.66 -5.49
N SER A 10 -2.82 7.75 -5.57
CA SER A 10 -3.24 8.53 -4.41
C SER A 10 -4.74 8.81 -4.50
N LEU A 11 -5.41 8.75 -3.35
CA LEU A 11 -6.80 9.17 -3.21
C LEU A 11 -6.85 10.70 -3.10
N LEU A 12 -7.34 11.35 -4.16
CA LEU A 12 -7.45 12.82 -4.24
C LEU A 12 -8.91 13.24 -4.20
N VAL A 13 -9.17 14.35 -3.50
CA VAL A 13 -10.49 14.99 -3.56
C VAL A 13 -10.60 15.73 -4.88
N SER A 14 -11.51 15.29 -5.75
CA SER A 14 -11.80 15.93 -7.03
C SER A 14 -13.24 16.44 -7.10
N PRO A 15 -13.52 17.43 -7.96
CA PRO A 15 -14.88 17.84 -8.27
C PRO A 15 -15.73 16.68 -8.80
N ILE A 16 -17.04 16.71 -8.50
CA ILE A 16 -17.99 15.70 -8.98
C ILE A 16 -18.43 15.98 -10.42
N SER A 17 -18.98 14.98 -11.12
CA SER A 17 -19.64 15.21 -12.41
C SER A 17 -21.05 15.76 -12.26
N LYS A 18 -21.59 16.35 -13.34
CA LYS A 18 -23.00 16.75 -13.47
C LYS A 18 -23.93 15.56 -13.21
N ALA A 19 -23.61 14.38 -13.75
CA ALA A 19 -24.34 13.15 -13.49
C ALA A 19 -24.41 12.80 -11.99
N SER A 20 -23.26 12.85 -11.29
CA SER A 20 -23.21 12.60 -9.84
C SER A 20 -24.01 13.65 -9.04
N ALA A 21 -23.90 14.93 -9.42
CA ALA A 21 -24.67 16.02 -8.81
C ALA A 21 -26.19 15.85 -8.99
N CYS A 22 -26.63 15.39 -10.16
CA CYS A 22 -28.04 15.08 -10.43
C CYS A 22 -28.50 13.85 -9.63
N GLN A 23 -27.69 12.80 -9.53
CA GLN A 23 -27.99 11.63 -8.71
C GLN A 23 -28.16 12.00 -7.23
N ARG A 24 -27.29 12.87 -6.70
CA ARG A 24 -27.39 13.40 -5.32
C ARG A 24 -28.67 14.21 -5.12
N ALA A 25 -29.04 15.06 -6.07
CA ALA A 25 -30.29 15.81 -6.02
C ALA A 25 -31.52 14.89 -6.07
N GLY A 26 -31.50 13.85 -6.90
CA GLY A 26 -32.57 12.86 -7.01
C GLY A 26 -32.84 12.09 -5.71
N ARG A 27 -31.85 11.94 -4.82
CA ARG A 27 -32.06 11.32 -3.50
C ARG A 27 -33.05 12.09 -2.62
N ALA A 28 -33.16 13.41 -2.79
CA ALA A 28 -34.09 14.23 -2.02
C ALA A 28 -35.55 14.05 -2.44
N GLY A 29 -35.80 13.59 -3.68
CA GLY A 29 -37.15 13.47 -4.25
C GLY A 29 -37.76 12.06 -4.21
N ARG A 30 -37.19 11.12 -3.44
CA ARG A 30 -37.60 9.70 -3.49
C ARG A 30 -38.99 9.41 -2.91
N THR A 31 -39.43 10.19 -1.93
CA THR A 31 -40.70 9.96 -1.21
C THR A 31 -41.70 11.09 -1.42
N ARG A 32 -41.21 12.33 -1.44
CA ARG A 32 -41.98 13.56 -1.65
C ARG A 32 -41.08 14.62 -2.28
N PRO A 33 -41.63 15.73 -2.82
CA PRO A 33 -40.81 16.83 -3.31
C PRO A 33 -39.78 17.27 -2.25
N GLY A 34 -38.51 17.21 -2.60
CA GLY A 34 -37.39 17.56 -1.74
C GLY A 34 -36.57 18.71 -2.31
N LYS A 35 -35.70 19.29 -1.48
CA LYS A 35 -34.77 20.36 -1.87
C LYS A 35 -33.34 19.85 -1.77
N CYS A 36 -32.51 20.21 -2.75
CA CYS A 36 -31.08 19.91 -2.76
C CYS A 36 -30.30 21.23 -2.73
N PHE A 37 -29.51 21.44 -1.68
CA PHE A 37 -28.66 22.61 -1.56
C PHE A 37 -27.26 22.30 -2.10
N ARG A 38 -26.93 22.88 -3.25
CA ARG A 38 -25.60 22.75 -3.88
C ARG A 38 -24.72 23.89 -3.40
N LEU A 39 -23.58 23.57 -2.78
CA LEU A 39 -22.62 24.56 -2.25
C LEU A 39 -21.66 25.08 -3.33
N TYR A 40 -22.17 25.31 -4.54
CA TYR A 40 -21.43 25.85 -5.68
C TYR A 40 -22.39 26.63 -6.60
N THR A 41 -21.85 27.56 -7.37
CA THR A 41 -22.66 28.41 -8.25
C THR A 41 -23.20 27.64 -9.46
N GLU A 42 -24.30 28.13 -10.03
CA GLU A 42 -24.85 27.60 -11.29
C GLU A 42 -23.83 27.69 -12.44
N LYS A 43 -23.07 28.79 -12.51
CA LYS A 43 -21.97 28.92 -13.48
C LYS A 43 -20.94 27.81 -13.34
N SER A 44 -20.55 27.47 -12.11
CA SER A 44 -19.64 26.35 -11.84
C SER A 44 -20.23 25.01 -12.29
N PHE A 45 -21.54 24.80 -12.07
CA PHE A 45 -22.22 23.60 -12.53
C PHE A 45 -22.16 23.43 -14.05
N HIS A 46 -22.41 24.50 -14.82
CA HIS A 46 -22.43 24.42 -16.28
C HIS A 46 -21.05 24.40 -16.92
N ASN A 47 -20.12 25.22 -16.42
CA ASN A 47 -18.84 25.48 -17.09
C ASN A 47 -17.66 24.66 -16.55
N HIS A 48 -17.69 24.25 -15.28
CA HIS A 48 -16.52 23.61 -14.64
C HIS A 48 -16.71 22.11 -14.36
N LEU A 49 -17.95 21.62 -14.24
CA LEU A 49 -18.20 20.20 -13.99
C LEU A 49 -18.31 19.42 -15.31
N GLU A 50 -17.61 18.30 -15.37
CA GLU A 50 -17.72 17.32 -16.46
C GLU A 50 -19.12 16.70 -16.50
N ALA A 51 -19.57 16.30 -17.68
CA ALA A 51 -20.89 15.69 -17.84
C ALA A 51 -21.01 14.37 -17.06
N GLN A 52 -20.00 13.52 -17.21
CA GLN A 52 -19.89 12.21 -16.56
C GLN A 52 -18.53 12.08 -15.90
N THR A 53 -18.44 11.21 -14.90
CA THR A 53 -17.18 10.90 -14.24
C THR A 53 -16.42 9.91 -15.11
N CYS A 54 -15.15 10.19 -15.44
CA CYS A 54 -14.38 9.24 -16.25
C CYS A 54 -14.32 7.83 -15.60
N PRO A 55 -14.34 6.74 -16.38
CA PRO A 55 -14.32 5.36 -15.89
C PRO A 55 -13.11 5.05 -14.98
N GLU A 56 -13.29 4.12 -14.03
CA GLU A 56 -12.25 3.75 -13.07
C GLU A 56 -11.04 3.05 -13.71
N ILE A 57 -11.29 2.23 -14.74
CA ILE A 57 -10.24 1.50 -15.48
C ILE A 57 -9.22 2.45 -16.15
N LEU A 58 -9.61 3.70 -16.44
CA LEU A 58 -8.73 4.69 -17.06
C LEU A 58 -7.88 5.49 -16.04
N ARG A 59 -8.06 5.26 -14.73
CA ARG A 59 -7.47 6.11 -13.68
C ARG A 59 -6.91 5.36 -12.46
N SER A 60 -6.98 4.03 -12.49
CA SER A 60 -6.59 3.14 -11.40
C SER A 60 -5.41 2.27 -11.83
N ASN A 61 -4.66 1.77 -10.85
CA ASN A 61 -3.60 0.81 -11.10
C ASN A 61 -4.21 -0.53 -11.54
N LEU A 62 -3.84 -0.99 -12.74
CA LEU A 62 -4.40 -2.20 -13.33
C LEU A 62 -3.69 -3.50 -12.91
N ALA A 63 -2.71 -3.46 -12.01
CA ALA A 63 -1.94 -4.65 -11.62
C ALA A 63 -2.82 -5.81 -11.11
N ASN A 64 -3.80 -5.54 -10.24
CA ASN A 64 -4.76 -6.56 -9.77
C ASN A 64 -5.69 -7.03 -10.90
N THR A 65 -6.17 -6.11 -11.73
CA THR A 65 -7.07 -6.41 -12.85
C THR A 65 -6.36 -7.32 -13.86
N VAL A 66 -5.14 -6.97 -14.26
CA VAL A 66 -4.31 -7.76 -15.19
C VAL A 66 -3.99 -9.13 -14.60
N LEU A 67 -3.62 -9.22 -13.31
CA LEU A 67 -3.39 -10.50 -12.64
C LEU A 67 -4.64 -11.39 -12.68
N THR A 68 -5.81 -10.80 -12.46
CA THR A 68 -7.10 -11.51 -12.51
C THR A 68 -7.44 -11.97 -13.94
N LEU A 69 -7.24 -11.13 -14.95
CA LEU A 69 -7.46 -11.48 -16.36
C LEU A 69 -6.54 -12.62 -16.80
N LYS A 70 -5.26 -12.57 -16.42
CA LYS A 70 -4.29 -13.63 -16.71
C LYS A 70 -4.68 -14.95 -16.03
N LYS A 71 -5.16 -14.91 -14.79
CA LYS A 71 -5.71 -16.09 -14.11
C LYS A 71 -6.90 -16.71 -14.84
N LEU A 72 -7.73 -15.89 -15.49
CA LEU A 72 -8.85 -16.36 -16.30
C LEU A 72 -8.43 -16.96 -17.66
N GLY A 73 -7.13 -16.95 -17.99
CA GLY A 73 -6.60 -17.45 -19.26
C GLY A 73 -6.69 -16.44 -20.41
N ILE A 74 -6.80 -15.13 -20.10
CA ILE A 74 -6.81 -14.08 -21.11
C ILE A 74 -5.38 -13.60 -21.34
N ASP A 75 -4.82 -13.98 -22.49
CA ASP A 75 -3.45 -13.61 -22.85
C ASP A 75 -3.34 -12.30 -23.63
N ASP A 76 -4.27 -12.08 -24.56
CA ASP A 76 -4.33 -10.85 -25.34
C ASP A 76 -5.14 -9.77 -24.61
N LEU A 77 -4.43 -9.04 -23.75
CA LEU A 77 -5.01 -7.93 -22.99
C LEU A 77 -5.30 -6.69 -23.84
N VAL A 78 -4.66 -6.56 -25.01
CA VAL A 78 -4.77 -5.37 -25.87
C VAL A 78 -6.06 -5.44 -26.69
N HIS A 79 -6.41 -6.61 -27.20
CA HIS A 79 -7.64 -6.83 -27.96
C HIS A 79 -8.78 -7.38 -27.11
N PHE A 80 -8.62 -7.45 -25.78
CA PHE A 80 -9.71 -7.82 -24.88
C PHE A 80 -10.83 -6.78 -24.94
N ASP A 81 -12.07 -7.24 -25.07
CA ASP A 81 -13.26 -6.40 -25.32
C ASP A 81 -13.70 -5.62 -24.07
N LEU A 82 -12.90 -4.60 -23.71
CA LEU A 82 -13.21 -3.65 -22.66
C LEU A 82 -14.11 -2.54 -23.20
N MET A 83 -15.16 -2.19 -22.45
CA MET A 83 -16.07 -1.09 -22.81
C MET A 83 -15.33 0.24 -23.02
N ASP A 84 -14.38 0.53 -22.12
CA ASP A 84 -13.47 1.67 -22.20
C ASP A 84 -12.03 1.14 -22.05
N PRO A 85 -11.31 0.88 -23.16
CA PRO A 85 -9.97 0.31 -23.10
C PRO A 85 -8.98 1.32 -22.49
N PRO A 86 -8.16 0.91 -21.51
CA PRO A 86 -7.12 1.75 -20.96
C PRO A 86 -5.99 2.00 -21.97
N ALA A 87 -5.22 3.06 -21.74
CA ALA A 87 -4.05 3.37 -22.55
C ALA A 87 -3.04 2.19 -22.51
N PRO A 88 -2.45 1.78 -23.65
CA PRO A 88 -1.50 0.66 -23.71
C PRO A 88 -0.36 0.79 -22.69
N GLU A 89 0.11 2.02 -22.43
CA GLU A 89 1.17 2.29 -21.45
C GLU A 89 0.75 1.92 -20.03
N THR A 90 -0.53 2.02 -19.68
CA THR A 90 -1.04 1.62 -18.36
C THR A 90 -1.07 0.10 -18.22
N LEU A 91 -1.44 -0.62 -19.27
CA LEU A 91 -1.37 -2.08 -19.30
C LEU A 91 0.08 -2.56 -19.23
N MET A 92 0.97 -1.96 -20.00
CA MET A 92 2.41 -2.27 -19.98
C MET A 92 3.00 -2.08 -18.59
N ARG A 93 2.71 -0.95 -17.91
CA ARG A 93 3.16 -0.71 -16.53
C ARG A 93 2.64 -1.77 -15.55
N ALA A 94 1.39 -2.19 -15.68
CA ALA A 94 0.83 -3.26 -14.85
C ALA A 94 1.55 -4.60 -15.09
N LEU A 95 1.82 -4.95 -16.35
CA LEU A 95 2.60 -6.14 -16.71
C LEU A 95 4.02 -6.08 -16.16
N GLU A 96 4.71 -4.94 -16.28
CA GLU A 96 6.06 -4.73 -15.74
C GLU A 96 6.12 -4.89 -14.22
N VAL A 97 5.11 -4.38 -13.50
CA VAL A 97 4.99 -4.55 -12.05
C VAL A 97 4.82 -6.02 -11.70
N LEU A 98 3.92 -6.74 -12.37
CA LEU A 98 3.68 -8.16 -12.12
C LEU A 98 4.90 -9.03 -12.49
N TYR A 99 5.59 -8.71 -13.58
CA TYR A 99 6.84 -9.35 -13.98
C TYR A 99 7.95 -9.14 -12.95
N SER A 100 8.13 -7.90 -12.48
CA SER A 100 9.08 -7.54 -11.41
C SER A 100 8.77 -8.25 -10.10
N LEU A 101 7.49 -8.43 -9.79
CA LEU A 101 7.05 -9.21 -8.63
C LEU A 101 7.28 -10.71 -8.82
N GLY A 102 7.46 -11.18 -10.05
CA GLY A 102 7.58 -12.59 -10.39
C GLY A 102 6.26 -13.33 -10.47
N ALA A 103 5.15 -12.60 -10.61
CA ALA A 103 3.86 -13.17 -10.93
C ALA A 103 3.79 -13.61 -12.41
N LEU A 104 4.58 -12.99 -13.30
CA LEU A 104 4.69 -13.36 -14.71
C LEU A 104 6.10 -13.83 -15.07
N ASP A 105 6.19 -14.72 -16.07
CA ASP A 105 7.44 -15.14 -16.72
C ASP A 105 7.81 -14.23 -17.91
N ASP A 106 8.88 -14.57 -18.63
CA ASP A 106 9.41 -13.77 -19.75
C ASP A 106 8.47 -13.78 -20.97
N GLU A 107 7.64 -14.83 -21.10
CA GLU A 107 6.61 -14.95 -22.12
C GLU A 107 5.28 -14.27 -21.72
N GLY A 108 5.18 -13.76 -20.49
CA GLY A 108 3.98 -13.10 -19.98
C GLY A 108 2.88 -14.06 -19.51
N ASN A 109 3.21 -15.32 -19.24
CA ASN A 109 2.33 -16.31 -18.63
C ASN A 109 2.40 -16.21 -17.10
N LEU A 110 1.35 -16.74 -16.46
CA LEU A 110 1.24 -16.75 -15.01
C LEU A 110 2.19 -17.79 -14.40
N THR A 111 3.09 -17.36 -13.50
CA THR A 111 3.96 -18.29 -12.76
C THR A 111 3.20 -18.95 -11.62
N LYS A 112 3.76 -20.00 -11.01
CA LYS A 112 3.23 -20.58 -9.75
C LYS A 112 3.08 -19.54 -8.63
N LEU A 113 4.01 -18.58 -8.56
CA LEU A 113 3.90 -17.47 -7.61
C LEU A 113 2.72 -16.57 -7.96
N GLY A 114 2.55 -16.25 -9.25
CA GLY A 114 1.42 -15.47 -9.76
C GLY A 114 0.06 -16.13 -9.53
N GLU A 115 -0.03 -17.45 -9.73
CA GLU A 115 -1.22 -18.24 -9.44
C GLU A 115 -1.63 -18.11 -7.97
N ILE A 116 -0.68 -18.31 -7.04
CA ILE A 116 -0.92 -18.16 -5.62
C ILE A 116 -1.28 -16.70 -5.28
N MET A 117 -0.58 -15.72 -5.84
CA MET A 117 -0.87 -14.29 -5.65
C MET A 117 -2.29 -13.92 -6.07
N SER A 118 -2.78 -14.47 -7.19
CA SER A 118 -4.12 -14.20 -7.74
C SER A 118 -5.28 -14.76 -6.91
N GLU A 119 -4.98 -15.53 -5.87
CA GLU A 119 -5.96 -16.13 -4.96
C GLU A 119 -6.14 -15.31 -3.68
N PHE A 120 -5.23 -14.37 -3.42
CA PHE A 120 -5.34 -13.43 -2.32
C PHE A 120 -6.13 -12.19 -2.77
N PRO A 121 -7.13 -11.73 -1.98
CA PRO A 121 -7.85 -10.49 -2.26
C PRO A 121 -7.04 -9.26 -1.80
N LEU A 122 -5.78 -9.19 -2.22
CA LEU A 122 -4.81 -8.18 -1.80
C LEU A 122 -4.03 -7.68 -3.01
N ASP A 123 -3.45 -6.48 -2.89
CA ASP A 123 -2.53 -5.96 -3.90
C ASP A 123 -1.35 -6.89 -4.15
N PRO A 124 -0.79 -6.95 -5.37
CA PRO A 124 0.19 -7.98 -5.73
C PRO A 124 1.48 -7.86 -4.90
N GLN A 125 1.86 -6.64 -4.51
CA GLN A 125 3.00 -6.38 -3.61
C GLN A 125 2.77 -6.97 -2.22
N MET A 126 1.57 -6.78 -1.66
CA MET A 126 1.19 -7.29 -0.35
C MET A 126 1.02 -8.81 -0.36
N SER A 127 0.45 -9.37 -1.44
CA SER A 127 0.36 -10.81 -1.68
C SER A 127 1.76 -11.44 -1.73
N LYS A 128 2.70 -10.84 -2.47
CA LYS A 128 4.09 -11.32 -2.54
C LYS A 128 4.75 -11.32 -1.15
N MET A 129 4.61 -10.23 -0.40
CA MET A 129 5.12 -10.13 0.96
C MET A 129 4.60 -11.28 1.83
N LEU A 130 3.29 -11.55 1.79
CA LEU A 130 2.67 -12.61 2.57
C LEU A 130 3.16 -14.01 2.15
N ILE A 131 3.29 -14.26 0.85
CA ILE A 131 3.73 -15.57 0.32
C ILE A 131 5.20 -15.84 0.63
N MET A 132 6.06 -14.81 0.59
CA MET A 132 7.50 -14.94 0.87
C MET A 132 7.84 -14.98 2.37
N SER A 133 6.94 -14.48 3.22
CA SER A 133 7.16 -14.38 4.67
C SER A 133 7.55 -15.69 5.39
N PRO A 134 7.12 -16.90 4.99
CA PRO A 134 7.57 -18.14 5.64
C PRO A 134 9.06 -18.41 5.43
N GLY A 135 9.65 -17.93 4.32
CA GLY A 135 11.08 -18.04 4.05
C GLY A 135 11.96 -17.16 4.96
N PHE A 136 11.35 -16.16 5.62
CA PHE A 136 12.00 -15.31 6.62
C PHE A 136 11.61 -15.68 8.05
N HIS A 137 10.83 -16.74 8.26
CA HIS A 137 10.37 -17.16 9.59
C HIS A 137 9.53 -16.11 10.35
N CYS A 138 8.75 -15.29 9.64
CA CYS A 138 7.92 -14.20 10.24
C CYS A 138 6.51 -14.11 9.63
N SER A 139 5.97 -15.23 9.12
CA SER A 139 4.69 -15.22 8.42
C SER A 139 3.50 -14.93 9.30
N ASN A 140 3.58 -15.25 10.59
CA ASN A 140 2.54 -14.92 11.56
C ASN A 140 2.41 -13.39 11.77
N GLU A 141 3.53 -12.69 11.83
CA GLU A 141 3.62 -11.24 12.03
C GLU A 141 3.22 -10.49 10.77
N ILE A 142 3.73 -10.95 9.62
CA ILE A 142 3.38 -10.37 8.31
C ILE A 142 1.89 -10.52 8.03
N LEU A 143 1.27 -11.65 8.41
CA LEU A 143 -0.17 -11.85 8.32
C LEU A 143 -0.95 -10.80 9.15
N SER A 144 -0.50 -10.50 10.38
CA SER A 144 -1.09 -9.41 11.19
C SER A 144 -0.91 -8.05 10.51
N ILE A 145 0.28 -7.76 10.00
CA ILE A 145 0.58 -6.48 9.32
C ILE A 145 -0.31 -6.33 8.08
N CYS A 146 -0.40 -7.33 7.19
CA CYS A 146 -1.30 -7.33 6.04
C CYS A 146 -2.74 -7.03 6.44
N SER A 147 -3.22 -7.66 7.51
CA SER A 147 -4.59 -7.47 7.98
C SER A 147 -4.86 -6.06 8.48
N MET A 148 -3.87 -5.44 9.14
CA MET A 148 -3.96 -4.06 9.65
C MET A 148 -3.85 -3.02 8.52
N LEU A 149 -3.10 -3.31 7.45
CA LEU A 149 -3.01 -2.44 6.27
C LEU A 149 -4.28 -2.52 5.40
N SER A 150 -4.99 -3.65 5.43
CA SER A 150 -6.21 -3.87 4.65
C SER A 150 -7.46 -3.18 5.21
N VAL A 151 -7.36 -2.54 6.38
CA VAL A 151 -8.47 -1.85 7.04
C VAL A 151 -8.20 -0.35 7.17
N PRO A 152 -9.24 0.48 7.36
CA PRO A 152 -9.03 1.89 7.66
C PRO A 152 -8.13 2.08 8.88
N ASN A 153 -7.32 3.14 8.88
CA ASN A 153 -6.41 3.47 9.98
C ASN A 153 -7.08 3.31 11.36
N CYS A 154 -6.49 2.46 12.20
CA CYS A 154 -7.03 2.12 13.51
C CYS A 154 -6.86 3.25 14.53
N PHE A 155 -5.88 4.15 14.35
CA PHE A 155 -5.62 5.23 15.31
C PHE A 155 -6.62 6.38 15.13
N LEU A 156 -7.35 6.69 16.20
CA LEU A 156 -8.25 7.83 16.28
C LEU A 156 -7.48 9.07 16.74
N ARG A 157 -7.70 10.20 16.07
CA ARG A 157 -7.08 11.47 16.44
C ARG A 157 -8.09 12.61 16.47
N PRO A 158 -8.96 12.68 17.49
CA PRO A 158 -9.93 13.76 17.65
C PRO A 158 -9.24 15.12 17.74
N ARG A 159 -9.87 16.18 17.19
CA ARG A 159 -9.25 17.52 17.17
C ARG A 159 -9.02 18.11 18.56
N GLU A 160 -9.92 17.81 19.50
CA GLU A 160 -9.88 18.30 20.89
C GLU A 160 -8.82 17.58 21.72
N ALA A 161 -8.58 16.30 21.44
CA ALA A 161 -7.72 15.40 22.21
C ALA A 161 -6.46 14.96 21.44
N ARG A 162 -5.91 15.83 20.57
CA ARG A 162 -4.77 15.46 19.70
C ARG A 162 -3.54 15.00 20.48
N LYS A 163 -3.15 15.76 21.52
CA LYS A 163 -1.95 15.45 22.31
C LYS A 163 -2.05 14.11 23.01
N THR A 164 -3.18 13.85 23.68
CA THR A 164 -3.42 12.60 24.39
C THR A 164 -3.55 11.40 23.44
N ALA A 165 -4.13 11.61 22.25
CA ALA A 165 -4.16 10.58 21.20
C ALA A 165 -2.76 10.27 20.65
N ASP A 166 -1.92 11.28 20.44
CA ASP A 166 -0.54 11.12 19.98
C ASP A 166 0.31 10.41 21.05
N GLU A 167 0.14 10.77 22.33
CA GLU A 167 0.77 10.09 23.47
C GLU A 167 0.32 8.63 23.61
N ALA A 168 -0.98 8.34 23.43
CA ALA A 168 -1.48 6.98 23.42
C ALA A 168 -0.91 6.15 22.27
N LYS A 169 -0.82 6.74 21.07
CA LYS A 169 -0.19 6.11 19.91
C LYS A 169 1.30 5.82 20.15
N ALA A 170 2.02 6.76 20.77
CA ALA A 170 3.45 6.61 21.05
C ALA A 170 3.77 5.38 21.93
N LYS A 171 2.83 4.93 22.78
CA LYS A 171 2.97 3.69 23.58
C LYS A 171 3.14 2.43 22.72
N PHE A 172 2.60 2.43 21.51
CA PHE A 172 2.72 1.33 20.55
C PHE A 172 3.85 1.55 19.54
N GLY A 173 4.42 2.76 19.53
CA GLY A 173 5.46 3.18 18.59
C GLY A 173 6.68 2.27 18.68
N HIS A 174 7.15 1.82 17.52
CA HIS A 174 8.39 1.05 17.41
C HIS A 174 9.46 1.87 16.70
N MET A 175 10.70 1.83 17.22
CA MET A 175 11.81 2.59 16.66
C MET A 175 12.08 2.25 15.19
N ASP A 176 11.94 0.97 14.81
CA ASP A 176 12.16 0.56 13.42
C ASP A 176 11.05 1.00 12.45
N GLY A 177 9.84 1.32 12.92
CA GLY A 177 8.81 1.96 12.10
C GLY A 177 7.35 1.54 12.29
N ASP A 178 6.50 2.13 11.45
CA ASP A 178 5.04 2.12 11.56
C ASP A 178 4.41 0.74 11.29
N HIS A 179 4.98 -0.09 10.41
CA HIS A 179 4.46 -1.44 10.18
C HIS A 179 4.53 -2.29 11.45
N ILE A 180 5.60 -2.13 12.23
CA ILE A 180 5.77 -2.81 13.52
C ILE A 180 4.88 -2.15 14.59
N THR A 181 4.68 -0.83 14.54
CA THR A 181 3.68 -0.15 15.38
C THR A 181 2.27 -0.71 15.16
N LEU A 182 1.88 -1.03 13.91
CA LEU A 182 0.60 -1.69 13.59
C LEU A 182 0.54 -3.12 14.16
N LEU A 183 1.65 -3.85 14.13
CA LEU A 183 1.75 -5.16 14.76
C LEU A 183 1.56 -5.08 16.28
N ASN A 184 2.21 -4.11 16.94
CA ASN A 184 2.15 -3.90 18.38
C ASN A 184 0.73 -3.58 18.85
N VAL A 185 0.02 -2.67 18.18
CA VAL A 185 -1.37 -2.34 18.54
C VAL A 185 -2.30 -3.52 18.32
N TYR A 186 -2.08 -4.33 17.27
CA TYR A 186 -2.86 -5.53 17.03
C TYR A 186 -2.67 -6.58 18.14
N HIS A 187 -1.42 -6.85 18.53
CA HIS A 187 -1.13 -7.76 19.65
C HIS A 187 -1.70 -7.25 20.99
N ALA A 188 -1.55 -5.95 21.26
CA ALA A 188 -2.10 -5.34 22.46
C ALA A 188 -3.64 -5.44 22.49
N TYR A 189 -4.29 -5.21 21.35
CA TYR A 189 -5.73 -5.42 21.23
C TYR A 189 -6.12 -6.88 21.46
N LYS A 190 -5.43 -7.84 20.86
CA LYS A 190 -5.72 -9.27 21.03
C LYS A 190 -5.58 -9.77 22.46
N ASN A 191 -4.76 -9.13 23.29
CA ASN A 191 -4.63 -9.47 24.70
C ASN A 191 -5.74 -8.86 25.57
N ASN A 192 -6.44 -7.82 25.11
CA ASN A 192 -7.40 -7.08 25.93
C ASN A 192 -8.85 -7.19 25.41
N GLU A 193 -9.05 -7.35 24.09
CA GLU A 193 -10.33 -7.45 23.34
C GLU A 193 -11.52 -6.66 23.93
N ASP A 194 -11.24 -5.52 24.56
CA ASP A 194 -12.19 -4.76 25.36
C ASP A 194 -12.48 -3.38 24.71
N PRO A 195 -13.75 -3.04 24.46
CA PRO A 195 -14.14 -1.71 23.99
C PRO A 195 -13.62 -0.56 24.87
N VAL A 196 -13.54 -0.76 26.19
CA VAL A 196 -13.03 0.27 27.12
C VAL A 196 -11.54 0.50 26.89
N TRP A 197 -10.77 -0.57 26.69
CA TRP A 197 -9.35 -0.49 26.33
C TRP A 197 -9.14 0.25 25.00
N CYS A 198 -9.96 -0.03 23.99
CA CYS A 198 -9.92 0.67 22.70
C CYS A 198 -10.18 2.18 22.87
N TYR A 199 -11.17 2.55 23.67
CA TYR A 199 -11.48 3.96 23.95
C TYR A 199 -10.32 4.68 24.65
N GLN A 200 -9.76 4.07 25.70
CA GLN A 200 -8.65 4.65 26.48
C GLN A 200 -7.36 4.83 25.65
N ASN A 201 -7.11 3.95 24.68
CA ASN A 201 -5.93 4.00 23.84
C ASN A 201 -6.15 4.69 22.48
N PHE A 202 -7.30 5.34 22.29
CA PHE A 202 -7.66 6.01 21.03
C PHE A 202 -7.55 5.08 19.79
N VAL A 203 -8.00 3.84 19.93
CA VAL A 203 -8.01 2.86 18.83
C VAL A 203 -9.45 2.52 18.43
N ASN A 204 -9.68 2.42 17.12
CA ASN A 204 -10.98 2.09 16.55
C ASN A 204 -11.24 0.57 16.62
N GLU A 205 -12.11 0.16 17.54
CA GLU A 205 -12.54 -1.23 17.72
C GLU A 205 -13.10 -1.85 16.43
N LYS A 206 -13.90 -1.11 15.65
CA LYS A 206 -14.49 -1.64 14.42
C LYS A 206 -13.42 -1.96 13.37
N ALA A 207 -12.38 -1.12 13.28
CA ALA A 207 -11.26 -1.36 12.37
C ALA A 207 -10.45 -2.59 12.82
N LEU A 208 -10.19 -2.74 14.13
CA LEU A 208 -9.47 -3.89 14.67
C LEU A 208 -10.25 -5.21 14.51
N LYS A 209 -11.56 -5.21 14.75
CA LYS A 209 -12.42 -6.38 14.49
C LYS A 209 -12.45 -6.74 13.00
N ALA A 210 -12.49 -5.74 12.12
CA ALA A 210 -12.36 -5.98 10.69
C ALA A 210 -10.99 -6.56 10.33
N ALA A 211 -9.90 -6.08 10.94
CA ALA A 211 -8.56 -6.60 10.72
C ALA A 211 -8.46 -8.07 11.15
N ASP A 212 -9.03 -8.44 12.30
CA ASP A 212 -9.05 -9.84 12.73
C ASP A 212 -9.82 -10.74 11.76
N ASN A 213 -10.97 -10.29 11.25
CA ASN A 213 -11.72 -11.02 10.23
C ASN A 213 -10.90 -11.22 8.94
N VAL A 214 -10.21 -10.18 8.48
CA VAL A 214 -9.30 -10.25 7.31
C VAL A 214 -8.15 -11.22 7.60
N ARG A 215 -7.54 -11.15 8.78
CA ARG A 215 -6.47 -12.06 9.20
C ARG A 215 -6.91 -13.52 9.13
N GLN A 216 -8.11 -13.85 9.63
CA GLN A 216 -8.66 -15.20 9.58
C GLN A 216 -8.97 -15.66 8.14
N GLN A 217 -9.42 -14.76 7.27
CA GLN A 217 -9.62 -15.05 5.84
C GLN A 217 -8.28 -15.37 5.16
N LEU A 218 -7.27 -14.52 5.36
CA LEU A 218 -5.94 -14.70 4.79
C LEU A 218 -5.26 -15.96 5.31
N ALA A 219 -5.37 -16.27 6.61
CA ALA A 219 -4.85 -17.50 7.21
C ALA A 219 -5.42 -18.77 6.55
N ARG A 220 -6.72 -18.78 6.21
CA ARG A 220 -7.35 -19.91 5.51
C ARG A 220 -6.79 -20.09 4.10
N ILE A 221 -6.54 -18.99 3.39
CA ILE A 221 -5.93 -19.04 2.06
C ILE A 221 -4.48 -19.53 2.16
N MET A 222 -3.72 -19.05 3.14
CA MET A 222 -2.35 -19.52 3.40
C MET A 222 -2.30 -21.02 3.68
N ALA A 223 -3.22 -21.53 4.52
CA ALA A 223 -3.31 -22.96 4.80
C ALA A 223 -3.62 -23.79 3.54
N ARG A 224 -4.53 -23.31 2.66
CA ARG A 224 -4.85 -23.96 1.39
C ARG A 224 -3.64 -24.12 0.46
N PHE A 225 -2.73 -23.16 0.47
CA PHE A 225 -1.48 -23.19 -0.31
C PHE A 225 -0.28 -23.76 0.46
N ASN A 226 -0.49 -24.38 1.63
CA ASN A 226 0.57 -24.92 2.49
C ASN A 226 1.63 -23.88 2.91
N LEU A 227 1.24 -22.60 3.01
CA LEU A 227 2.10 -21.55 3.53
C LEU A 227 2.11 -21.63 5.06
N LYS A 228 3.25 -22.07 5.62
CA LYS A 228 3.40 -22.27 7.06
C LYS A 228 3.30 -20.94 7.81
N LEU A 229 2.50 -20.93 8.88
CA LEU A 229 2.52 -19.88 9.89
C LEU A 229 3.68 -20.17 10.86
N CYS A 230 4.68 -19.31 10.82
CA CYS A 230 5.88 -19.39 11.64
C CYS A 230 6.18 -18.00 12.21
N SER A 231 6.81 -18.01 13.39
CA SER A 231 7.26 -16.82 14.09
C SER A 231 8.66 -17.13 14.63
N THR A 232 9.56 -16.16 14.48
CA THR A 232 10.88 -16.22 15.11
C THR A 232 10.71 -15.98 16.61
N ASP A 233 11.59 -16.52 17.46
CA ASP A 233 11.54 -16.19 18.89
C ASP A 233 11.66 -14.67 19.08
N PHE A 234 10.73 -14.09 19.84
CA PHE A 234 10.68 -12.66 20.13
C PHE A 234 11.96 -12.13 20.80
N LYS A 235 12.68 -13.00 21.53
CA LYS A 235 13.95 -12.66 22.17
C LYS A 235 15.13 -12.62 21.21
N SER A 236 14.98 -13.16 20.00
CA SER A 236 16.03 -13.12 18.99
C SER A 236 16.17 -11.71 18.41
N GLY A 237 17.42 -11.25 18.24
CA GLY A 237 17.70 -10.02 17.51
C GLY A 237 17.21 -10.06 16.05
N ASP A 238 16.98 -11.27 15.51
CA ASP A 238 16.51 -11.47 14.15
C ASP A 238 15.00 -11.24 13.98
N TYR A 239 14.22 -11.19 15.07
CA TYR A 239 12.75 -11.08 14.99
C TYR A 239 12.30 -9.88 14.14
N TYR A 240 12.75 -8.67 14.49
CA TYR A 240 12.41 -7.46 13.75
C TYR A 240 13.15 -7.35 12.41
N ILE A 241 14.34 -7.95 12.29
CA ILE A 241 15.10 -7.99 11.03
C ILE A 241 14.32 -8.81 9.99
N ASN A 242 13.81 -9.96 10.37
CA ASN A 242 13.05 -10.86 9.50
C ASN A 242 11.76 -10.21 9.00
N ILE A 243 11.03 -9.50 9.86
CA ILE A 243 9.83 -8.74 9.47
C ILE A 243 10.18 -7.68 8.42
N ARG A 244 11.27 -6.92 8.63
CA ARG A 244 11.73 -5.88 7.70
C ARG A 244 12.19 -6.45 6.36
N LYS A 245 12.91 -7.57 6.36
CA LYS A 245 13.30 -8.27 5.12
C LYS A 245 12.08 -8.76 4.34
N ALA A 246 11.07 -9.31 5.03
CA ALA A 246 9.83 -9.73 4.40
C ALA A 246 9.03 -8.54 3.81
N LEU A 247 8.93 -7.41 4.54
CA LEU A 247 8.35 -6.17 4.03
C LEU A 247 9.04 -5.73 2.73
N LEU A 248 10.38 -5.72 2.73
CA LEU A 248 11.16 -5.33 1.57
C LEU A 248 10.95 -6.28 0.37
N ALA A 249 10.77 -7.58 0.59
CA ALA A 249 10.56 -8.56 -0.48
C ALA A 249 9.28 -8.30 -1.31
N GLY A 250 8.24 -7.71 -0.70
CA GLY A 250 7.02 -7.30 -1.41
C GLY A 250 7.07 -5.85 -1.91
N TYR A 251 7.61 -4.94 -1.10
CA TYR A 251 7.58 -3.50 -1.33
C TYR A 251 8.93 -2.91 -1.81
N PHE A 252 9.82 -3.70 -2.42
CA PHE A 252 11.10 -3.21 -2.95
C PHE A 252 10.97 -2.08 -3.98
N MET A 253 9.82 -1.95 -4.65
CA MET A 253 9.52 -0.82 -5.54
C MET A 253 9.13 0.46 -4.80
N GLN A 254 8.73 0.36 -3.53
CA GLN A 254 8.29 1.46 -2.68
C GLN A 254 9.34 1.78 -1.61
N VAL A 255 10.54 2.12 -2.08
CA VAL A 255 11.68 2.48 -1.23
C VAL A 255 12.05 3.94 -1.46
N ALA A 256 12.48 4.60 -0.38
CA ALA A 256 13.03 5.95 -0.44
C ALA A 256 14.37 6.04 0.31
N HIS A 257 15.25 6.91 -0.17
CA HIS A 257 16.59 7.17 0.37
C HIS A 257 16.69 8.60 0.91
N LEU A 258 17.29 8.76 2.08
CA LEU A 258 17.54 10.05 2.70
C LEU A 258 18.71 10.75 2.00
N GLU A 259 18.46 11.94 1.47
CA GLU A 259 19.50 12.73 0.84
C GLU A 259 20.26 13.56 1.89
N SER A 260 21.56 13.27 2.05
CA SER A 260 22.42 13.86 3.11
C SER A 260 22.50 15.38 3.05
N ASN A 261 22.38 15.98 1.87
CA ASN A 261 22.54 17.42 1.68
C ASN A 261 21.27 18.22 2.01
N THR A 262 20.08 17.66 1.75
CA THR A 262 18.80 18.38 1.84
C THR A 262 17.96 17.92 3.03
N GLY A 263 18.22 16.73 3.58
CA GLY A 263 17.45 16.14 4.68
C GLY A 263 16.03 15.72 4.27
N HIS A 264 15.78 15.60 2.97
CA HIS A 264 14.54 15.08 2.37
C HIS A 264 14.75 13.65 1.86
N TYR A 265 13.66 12.92 1.66
CA TYR A 265 13.71 11.59 1.07
C TYR A 265 13.49 11.67 -0.43
N SER A 266 14.16 10.81 -1.19
CA SER A 266 13.99 10.63 -2.63
C SER A 266 13.52 9.20 -2.93
N THR A 267 12.44 9.03 -3.69
CA THR A 267 11.97 7.69 -4.07
C THR A 267 12.95 7.04 -5.04
N VAL A 268 13.27 5.76 -4.84
CA VAL A 268 14.27 5.05 -5.65
C VAL A 268 13.81 4.86 -7.11
N LYS A 269 12.51 4.66 -7.35
CA LYS A 269 11.96 4.40 -8.69
C LYS A 269 11.92 5.66 -9.57
N ASP A 270 11.35 6.75 -9.05
CA ASP A 270 11.02 7.93 -9.85
C ASP A 270 11.82 9.19 -9.45
N ASN A 271 12.79 9.09 -8.52
CA ASN A 271 13.55 10.22 -7.95
C ASN A 271 12.69 11.40 -7.47
N GLN A 272 11.47 11.12 -6.98
CA GLN A 272 10.58 12.14 -6.45
C GLN A 272 10.96 12.49 -5.01
N VAL A 273 11.01 13.79 -4.72
CA VAL A 273 11.19 14.30 -3.37
C VAL A 273 9.93 14.06 -2.55
N VAL A 274 10.09 13.39 -1.41
CA VAL A 274 9.03 13.02 -0.48
C VAL A 274 9.42 13.32 0.96
N HIS A 275 8.42 13.47 1.83
CA HIS A 275 8.60 13.67 3.26
C HIS A 275 7.87 12.59 4.06
N LEU A 276 8.37 12.28 5.26
CA LEU A 276 7.64 11.45 6.21
C LEU A 276 6.33 12.15 6.59
N HIS A 277 5.22 11.42 6.52
CA HIS A 277 3.94 11.95 6.93
C HIS A 277 3.95 12.24 8.45
N PRO A 278 3.37 13.36 8.94
CA PRO A 278 3.40 13.72 10.36
C PRO A 278 2.73 12.73 11.32
N SER A 279 2.04 11.72 10.79
CA SER A 279 1.45 10.64 11.59
C SER A 279 2.42 9.50 11.88
N SER A 280 3.61 9.46 11.28
CA SER A 280 4.59 8.40 11.53
C SER A 280 5.10 8.46 12.96
N CYS A 281 5.40 7.30 13.54
CA CYS A 281 6.01 7.16 14.86
C CYS A 281 7.54 7.11 14.81
N LEU A 282 8.16 7.33 13.65
CA LEU A 282 9.62 7.40 13.54
C LEU A 282 10.15 8.72 14.10
N ASP A 283 10.87 8.64 15.22
CA ASP A 283 11.55 9.77 15.86
C ASP A 283 12.91 10.11 15.24
N HIS A 284 13.45 9.23 14.39
CA HIS A 284 14.73 9.40 13.70
C HIS A 284 14.53 9.34 12.18
N LYS A 285 15.54 9.79 11.43
CA LYS A 285 15.56 9.73 9.95
C LYS A 285 16.54 8.65 9.49
N PRO A 286 16.12 7.39 9.36
CA PRO A 286 16.96 6.33 8.82
C PRO A 286 17.30 6.60 7.35
N GLU A 287 18.47 6.14 6.91
CA GLU A 287 18.96 6.38 5.55
C GLU A 287 18.06 5.75 4.48
N TRP A 288 17.58 4.53 4.73
CA TRP A 288 16.72 3.79 3.82
C TRP A 288 15.40 3.43 4.49
N ILE A 289 14.31 3.65 3.77
CA ILE A 289 12.96 3.31 4.25
C ILE A 289 12.14 2.64 3.16
N VAL A 290 11.31 1.69 3.59
CA VAL A 290 10.18 1.18 2.82
C VAL A 290 8.91 1.92 3.27
N TYR A 291 8.03 2.26 2.34
CA TYR A 291 6.74 2.89 2.60
C TYR A 291 5.60 2.04 2.02
N HIS A 292 4.38 2.21 2.54
CA HIS A 292 3.19 1.52 2.04
C HIS A 292 2.33 2.41 1.14
N GLU A 293 2.14 3.68 1.54
CA GLU A 293 1.30 4.62 0.79
C GLU A 293 2.07 5.88 0.45
N TYR A 294 1.75 6.44 -0.71
CA TYR A 294 2.16 7.76 -1.12
C TYR A 294 0.94 8.67 -1.14
N VAL A 295 1.07 9.85 -0.56
CA VAL A 295 -0.02 10.80 -0.41
C VAL A 295 0.38 12.13 -1.02
N LEU A 296 -0.34 12.48 -2.10
CA LEU A 296 -0.16 13.75 -2.79
C LEU A 296 -1.05 14.82 -2.14
N THR A 297 -0.43 15.86 -1.57
CA THR A 297 -1.12 17.05 -1.04
C THR A 297 -0.47 18.32 -1.58
N SER A 298 -0.24 19.35 -0.75
CA SER A 298 0.63 20.48 -1.09
C SER A 298 2.11 20.07 -1.14
N ARG A 299 2.47 19.03 -0.40
CA ARG A 299 3.76 18.32 -0.49
C ARG A 299 3.50 16.83 -0.65
N ASN A 300 4.49 16.13 -1.19
CA ASN A 300 4.46 14.68 -1.33
C ASN A 300 4.84 14.05 0.00
N PHE A 301 3.97 13.20 0.54
CA PHE A 301 4.22 12.48 1.78
C PHE A 301 4.20 10.98 1.54
N ILE A 302 5.00 10.26 2.31
CA ILE A 302 4.93 8.80 2.41
C ILE A 302 4.42 8.41 3.79
N ARG A 303 3.53 7.42 3.83
CA ARG A 303 2.86 6.94 5.04
C ARG A 303 3.17 5.48 5.27
N THR A 304 3.09 5.11 6.56
CA THR A 304 3.42 3.79 7.08
C THR A 304 4.82 3.37 6.62
N VAL A 305 5.81 3.94 7.28
CA VAL A 305 7.22 3.82 6.90
C VAL A 305 7.97 2.90 7.85
N THR A 306 8.99 2.19 7.36
CA THR A 306 9.84 1.33 8.18
C THR A 306 11.28 1.38 7.68
N ASN A 307 12.21 1.49 8.61
CA ASN A 307 13.65 1.47 8.36
C ASN A 307 14.06 0.13 7.74
N ILE A 308 14.90 0.15 6.70
CA ILE A 308 15.50 -1.03 6.09
C ILE A 308 17.02 -0.83 5.93
N CYS A 309 17.77 -1.93 5.75
CA CYS A 309 19.17 -1.86 5.40
C CYS A 309 19.35 -1.79 3.87
N GLY A 310 20.24 -0.91 3.39
CA GLY A 310 20.57 -0.80 1.97
C GLY A 310 21.19 -2.07 1.37
N ASP A 311 21.88 -2.89 2.18
CA ASP A 311 22.46 -4.15 1.72
C ASP A 311 21.38 -5.17 1.32
N TRP A 312 20.27 -5.24 2.06
CA TRP A 312 19.14 -6.12 1.70
C TRP A 312 18.48 -5.70 0.40
N LEU A 313 18.41 -4.38 0.14
CA LEU A 313 17.92 -3.87 -1.14
C LEU A 313 18.84 -4.30 -2.28
N ALA A 314 20.16 -4.15 -2.10
CA ALA A 314 21.14 -4.57 -3.11
C ALA A 314 21.07 -6.08 -3.40
N GLU A 315 20.91 -6.93 -2.38
CA GLU A 315 20.71 -8.37 -2.56
C GLU A 315 19.48 -8.70 -3.40
N ILE A 316 18.35 -8.04 -3.13
CA ILE A 316 17.11 -8.21 -3.89
C ILE A 316 17.29 -7.71 -5.33
N MET A 317 17.94 -6.57 -5.54
CA MET A 317 18.20 -6.05 -6.89
C MET A 317 19.10 -6.99 -7.69
N ILE A 318 20.17 -7.52 -7.09
CA ILE A 318 21.05 -8.49 -7.74
C ILE A 318 20.28 -9.78 -8.09
N ALA A 319 19.39 -10.25 -7.20
CA ALA A 319 18.58 -11.43 -7.46
C ALA A 319 17.59 -11.20 -8.62
N LEU A 320 17.02 -10.00 -8.73
CA LEU A 320 16.14 -9.61 -9.83
C LEU A 320 16.91 -9.51 -11.15
N GLU A 321 18.08 -8.85 -11.16
CA GLU A 321 18.95 -8.76 -12.33
C GLU A 321 19.41 -10.12 -12.84
N LYS A 322 19.81 -11.03 -11.94
CA LYS A 322 20.18 -12.42 -12.29
C LYS A 322 19.03 -13.22 -12.88
N SER A 323 17.79 -12.86 -12.54
CA SER A 323 16.58 -13.49 -13.06
C SER A 323 16.11 -12.87 -14.39
N GLY A 324 16.93 -12.04 -15.04
CA GLY A 324 16.58 -11.32 -16.27
C GLY A 324 15.71 -10.07 -16.04
N LYS A 325 15.31 -9.82 -14.80
CA LYS A 325 14.35 -8.77 -14.42
C LYS A 325 15.09 -7.47 -14.16
N LYS A 326 15.34 -6.69 -15.21
CA LYS A 326 15.80 -5.31 -15.06
C LYS A 326 14.62 -4.45 -14.57
N LEU A 327 14.66 -4.02 -13.32
CA LEU A 327 13.88 -2.85 -12.96
C LEU A 327 14.49 -1.63 -13.64
N GLY A 328 13.65 -0.71 -14.11
CA GLY A 328 14.04 0.58 -14.68
C GLY A 328 14.74 1.53 -13.68
N TYR A 329 15.51 1.00 -12.72
CA TYR A 329 16.47 1.75 -11.91
C TYR A 329 17.71 2.05 -12.75
N GLY A 330 17.53 2.76 -13.87
CA GLY A 330 18.65 3.26 -14.65
C GLY A 330 19.45 4.27 -13.81
N GLY A 331 20.56 3.84 -13.21
CA GLY A 331 21.56 4.73 -12.61
C GLY A 331 21.74 4.71 -11.09
N LEU A 332 21.09 3.80 -10.35
CA LEU A 332 21.43 3.63 -8.93
C LEU A 332 22.67 2.74 -8.79
N ASN A 333 23.84 3.35 -8.95
CA ASN A 333 25.09 2.74 -8.54
C ASN A 333 25.10 2.71 -7.00
N LEU A 334 24.47 1.70 -6.40
CA LEU A 334 24.44 1.47 -4.93
C LEU A 334 25.86 1.38 -4.35
N LYS A 335 26.88 1.11 -5.17
CA LYS A 335 28.29 1.14 -4.79
C LYS A 335 28.86 2.56 -4.62
N ASP A 336 28.40 3.54 -5.39
CA ASP A 336 28.92 4.92 -5.30
C ASP A 336 28.33 5.68 -4.10
N ARG A 337 27.11 5.36 -3.68
CA ARG A 337 26.49 5.95 -2.47
C ARG A 337 27.05 5.41 -1.15
N LYS A 338 27.83 4.31 -1.18
CA LYS A 338 28.60 3.83 -0.02
C LYS A 338 29.85 4.68 0.28
N GLN A 339 30.28 5.57 -0.61
CA GLN A 339 31.54 6.33 -0.44
C GLN A 339 31.37 7.72 0.17
N THR A 340 30.15 8.20 0.38
CA THR A 340 29.88 9.40 1.18
C THR A 340 29.60 8.99 2.63
N THR A 341 30.66 8.65 3.36
CA THR A 341 30.69 8.59 4.82
C THR A 341 31.69 9.61 5.33
#